data_AF-A0A7S4V4D1-F1
#
_entry.id   AF-A0A7S4V4D1-F1
#
_cell.length_a   1.000
_cell.length_b   1.000
_cell.length_c   1.000
_cell.angle_alpha   90.00
_cell.angle_beta   90.00
_cell.angle_gamma   90.00
#
_symmetry.space_group_name_H-M   'P 1'
#
loop_
_entity.id
_entity.type
_entity.pdbx_description
1 polymer ?
#
loop_
_entity_poly.entity_id
_entity_poly.type
_entity_poly.pdbx_seq_one_letter_code
_entity_poly.pdbx_strand_id
1 'polypeptide(L)'
;KMNKSAAEAFEAAVNCPIAGSRGNIWLEYAKFYEERNPPKHKSAQKVYLRALVGDVSIGAAVQNEEERNTLWNAFLCMMQSLNNNSGLTMEELRSAVEKEHVALFEQQQQQQQNGENEDAGGTVQPLKEEEGGGNDATLFNATEGEYPPTKRPKIGEPSVELTPVISTAKTNTATNQPAVNTFVPPISAKEIEDATAVLIGSTQNMPPEFTAAWYARDGDAPPSRPEPPLFTPSPPKSGDASGKGILGDELALRLIKMLSKKTHSSAILLDICRGCWMMTALKEKEAAKALAECDERMRADMEALETNLEARTSVAEGAALPAVQQVNENERNSFILSCNQTRQQLLDNYAWQFRHLLAVQQQILTKANLPGFEGPTVDVSVISLQSKICGFMHQSFYLRAKIGEDQHISMLKKQEENLSRKKTNTSPPPPPPHMPPPPPPPLPRPLSPHRNNQGIPAQMHPPTNLLPIPPIHAQQGHPNMPPAQQIGSQSFQPPPHFGHGAHQFPYQQPMQAFPQPPPPPPPPPMFAQHGQQVPPVQMPPMMHQQNNPMQMMPQMGQHPYQHPPQHQPQSGQQSGRFQKRRQKKNY
;
A
#
# COMPACT_ATOMS: atom_id res chain seq x y z
N LYS A 1 -14.79 3.76 -14.61
CA LYS A 1 -14.16 3.21 -13.38
C LYS A 1 -13.48 1.86 -13.64
N MET A 2 -14.17 0.85 -14.22
CA MET A 2 -13.58 -0.45 -14.57
C MET A 2 -12.23 -0.36 -15.29
N ASN A 3 -12.04 0.66 -16.13
CA ASN A 3 -10.81 0.84 -16.90
C ASN A 3 -9.52 0.98 -16.07
N LYS A 4 -9.58 1.53 -14.85
CA LYS A 4 -8.41 1.71 -13.98
C LYS A 4 -8.00 0.39 -13.32
N SER A 5 -8.98 -0.33 -12.74
CA SER A 5 -8.78 -1.62 -12.08
C SER A 5 -8.17 -2.68 -13.01
N ALA A 6 -8.56 -2.71 -14.28
CA ALA A 6 -7.95 -3.63 -15.25
C ALA A 6 -6.49 -3.27 -15.58
N ALA A 7 -6.13 -1.98 -15.64
CA ALA A 7 -4.74 -1.57 -15.85
C ALA A 7 -3.87 -1.88 -14.61
N GLU A 8 -4.43 -1.66 -13.42
CA GLU A 8 -3.79 -2.02 -12.14
C GLU A 8 -3.57 -3.54 -12.02
N ALA A 9 -4.52 -4.36 -12.50
CA ALA A 9 -4.38 -5.81 -12.55
C ALA A 9 -3.28 -6.27 -13.53
N PHE A 10 -3.19 -5.65 -14.72
CA PHE A 10 -2.11 -5.96 -15.66
C PHE A 10 -0.73 -5.52 -15.13
N GLU A 11 -0.59 -4.34 -14.53
CA GLU A 11 0.66 -3.93 -13.86
C GLU A 11 1.06 -4.91 -12.75
N ALA A 12 0.10 -5.33 -11.90
CA ALA A 12 0.37 -6.34 -10.87
C ALA A 12 0.83 -7.68 -11.48
N ALA A 13 0.23 -8.11 -12.60
CA ALA A 13 0.62 -9.33 -13.29
C ALA A 13 2.03 -9.24 -13.91
N VAL A 14 2.39 -8.14 -14.58
CA VAL A 14 3.73 -8.01 -15.18
C VAL A 14 4.84 -7.73 -14.17
N ASN A 15 4.52 -7.25 -12.98
CA ASN A 15 5.48 -7.09 -11.88
C ASN A 15 5.70 -8.38 -11.07
N CYS A 16 4.87 -9.42 -11.25
CA CYS A 16 5.09 -10.74 -10.64
C CYS A 16 6.15 -11.52 -11.44
N PRO A 17 7.22 -12.07 -10.83
CA PRO A 17 8.31 -12.74 -11.59
C PRO A 17 7.85 -13.90 -12.49
N ILE A 18 6.81 -14.65 -12.08
CA ILE A 18 6.30 -15.82 -12.82
C ILE A 18 5.35 -15.42 -13.96
N ALA A 19 4.57 -14.36 -13.78
CA ALA A 19 3.60 -13.88 -14.78
C ALA A 19 4.25 -12.86 -15.74
N GLY A 20 5.09 -11.96 -15.24
CA GLY A 20 5.87 -11.00 -16.01
C GLY A 20 6.95 -11.61 -16.90
N SER A 21 7.29 -12.89 -16.73
CA SER A 21 8.12 -13.63 -17.68
C SER A 21 7.34 -14.24 -18.85
N ARG A 22 5.99 -14.16 -18.85
CA ARG A 22 5.10 -14.70 -19.90
C ARG A 22 4.71 -13.63 -20.91
N GLY A 23 5.16 -13.77 -22.16
CA GLY A 23 4.84 -12.84 -23.25
C GLY A 23 3.35 -12.74 -23.57
N ASN A 24 2.56 -13.78 -23.30
CA ASN A 24 1.09 -13.73 -23.46
C ASN A 24 0.43 -12.67 -22.57
N ILE A 25 0.95 -12.45 -21.34
CA ILE A 25 0.40 -11.44 -20.41
C ILE A 25 0.75 -10.02 -20.89
N TRP A 26 1.97 -9.83 -21.39
CA TRP A 26 2.39 -8.57 -22.03
C TRP A 26 1.59 -8.26 -23.30
N LEU A 27 1.27 -9.28 -24.11
CA LEU A 27 0.50 -9.14 -25.34
C LEU A 27 -0.93 -8.67 -25.06
N GLU A 28 -1.62 -9.31 -24.11
CA GLU A 28 -2.96 -8.89 -23.70
C GLU A 28 -2.95 -7.50 -23.04
N TYR A 29 -1.89 -7.17 -22.28
CA TYR A 29 -1.74 -5.82 -21.71
C TYR A 29 -1.50 -4.73 -22.79
N ALA A 30 -0.77 -5.06 -23.85
CA ALA A 30 -0.56 -4.15 -24.97
C ALA A 30 -1.88 -3.93 -25.75
N LYS A 31 -2.56 -5.01 -26.17
CA LYS A 31 -3.89 -4.97 -26.83
C LYS A 31 -4.90 -4.12 -26.06
N PHE A 32 -4.95 -4.31 -24.73
CA PHE A 32 -5.80 -3.53 -23.83
C PHE A 32 -5.59 -2.00 -23.93
N TYR A 33 -4.38 -1.54 -24.25
CA TYR A 33 -4.11 -0.14 -24.56
C TYR A 33 -4.37 0.24 -26.02
N GLU A 34 -4.16 -0.67 -26.97
CA GLU A 34 -4.50 -0.48 -28.39
C GLU A 34 -6.00 -0.21 -28.56
N GLU A 35 -6.87 -1.07 -28.01
CA GLU A 35 -8.33 -0.94 -28.06
C GLU A 35 -8.84 0.38 -27.45
N ARG A 36 -8.10 0.96 -26.49
CA ARG A 36 -8.53 2.10 -25.70
C ARG A 36 -7.99 3.45 -26.14
N ASN A 37 -6.85 3.47 -26.84
CA ASN A 37 -6.25 4.71 -27.37
C ASN A 37 -5.83 4.57 -28.85
N PRO A 38 -6.75 4.18 -29.76
CA PRO A 38 -6.45 3.94 -31.16
C PRO A 38 -5.80 5.10 -31.95
N PRO A 39 -6.03 6.41 -31.69
CA PRO A 39 -5.35 7.44 -32.48
C PRO A 39 -3.91 7.71 -32.03
N LYS A 40 -3.38 7.02 -31.01
CA LYS A 40 -2.06 7.35 -30.44
C LYS A 40 -1.18 6.15 -30.08
N HIS A 41 -1.73 5.01 -29.63
CA HIS A 41 -1.01 3.77 -29.26
C HIS A 41 0.23 3.85 -28.35
N LYS A 42 0.68 5.04 -27.90
CA LYS A 42 1.93 5.25 -27.13
C LYS A 42 2.02 4.41 -25.86
N SER A 43 0.89 4.10 -25.22
CA SER A 43 0.85 3.20 -24.06
C SER A 43 1.13 1.75 -24.44
N ALA A 44 0.55 1.25 -25.54
CA ALA A 44 0.82 -0.10 -26.05
C ALA A 44 2.28 -0.23 -26.51
N GLN A 45 2.81 0.77 -27.24
CA GLN A 45 4.23 0.84 -27.61
C GLN A 45 5.14 0.72 -26.38
N LYS A 46 4.86 1.45 -25.29
CA LYS A 46 5.63 1.35 -24.04
C LYS A 46 5.55 -0.05 -23.41
N VAL A 47 4.40 -0.72 -23.47
CA VAL A 47 4.23 -2.10 -22.97
C VAL A 47 5.06 -3.08 -23.80
N TYR A 48 5.02 -2.99 -25.14
CA TYR A 48 5.87 -3.82 -26.01
C TYR A 48 7.37 -3.60 -25.75
N LEU A 49 7.83 -2.34 -25.64
CA LEU A 49 9.24 -2.03 -25.37
C LEU A 49 9.69 -2.58 -24.01
N ARG A 50 8.89 -2.42 -22.95
CA ARG A 50 9.16 -2.98 -21.61
C ARG A 50 9.19 -4.51 -21.62
N ALA A 51 8.41 -5.17 -22.46
CA ALA A 51 8.43 -6.63 -22.60
C ALA A 51 9.66 -7.15 -23.37
N LEU A 52 9.99 -6.49 -24.48
CA LEU A 52 10.95 -6.96 -25.49
C LEU A 52 12.40 -6.55 -25.23
N VAL A 53 12.59 -5.39 -24.61
CA VAL A 53 13.89 -4.76 -24.33
C VAL A 53 14.14 -4.63 -22.83
N GLY A 54 13.08 -4.30 -22.08
CA GLY A 54 13.13 -4.17 -20.62
C GLY A 54 13.54 -2.79 -20.12
N ASP A 55 14.04 -2.76 -18.89
CA ASP A 55 14.78 -1.63 -18.34
C ASP A 55 16.29 -1.88 -18.52
N VAL A 56 17.07 -0.81 -18.60
CA VAL A 56 18.52 -0.80 -18.86
C VAL A 56 19.29 -1.78 -17.97
N SER A 57 18.87 -1.93 -16.72
CA SER A 57 19.52 -2.74 -15.69
C SER A 57 19.05 -4.20 -15.62
N ILE A 58 17.91 -4.54 -16.24
CA ILE A 58 17.24 -5.85 -16.11
C ILE A 58 17.22 -6.61 -17.44
N GLY A 59 17.22 -5.90 -18.56
CA GLY A 59 17.01 -6.50 -19.88
C GLY A 59 15.58 -7.01 -20.06
N ALA A 60 15.33 -7.71 -21.18
CA ALA A 60 13.99 -8.10 -21.63
C ALA A 60 13.22 -8.87 -20.54
N ALA A 61 11.98 -8.44 -20.24
CA ALA A 61 11.16 -9.10 -19.24
C ALA A 61 10.74 -10.51 -19.67
N VAL A 62 10.50 -10.71 -20.96
CA VAL A 62 10.16 -12.01 -21.55
C VAL A 62 11.44 -12.70 -22.03
N GLN A 63 11.77 -13.84 -21.43
CA GLN A 63 12.99 -14.61 -21.71
C GLN A 63 12.77 -15.73 -22.73
N ASN A 64 11.53 -16.17 -22.95
CA ASN A 64 11.21 -17.21 -23.93
C ASN A 64 11.21 -16.61 -25.36
N GLU A 65 12.06 -17.14 -26.24
CA GLU A 65 12.26 -16.60 -27.58
C GLU A 65 11.03 -16.75 -28.51
N GLU A 66 10.20 -17.79 -28.35
CA GLU A 66 8.95 -17.96 -29.12
C GLU A 66 7.90 -16.91 -28.71
N GLU A 67 7.77 -16.68 -27.40
CA GLU A 67 6.90 -15.64 -26.85
C GLU A 67 7.40 -14.22 -27.23
N ARG A 68 8.72 -13.98 -27.24
CA ARG A 68 9.33 -12.73 -27.75
C ARG A 68 9.05 -12.52 -29.24
N ASN A 69 9.20 -13.55 -30.08
CA ASN A 69 8.90 -13.44 -31.50
C ASN A 69 7.41 -13.17 -31.76
N THR A 70 6.52 -13.73 -30.94
CA THR A 70 5.08 -13.41 -30.96
C THR A 70 4.80 -11.94 -30.64
N LEU A 71 5.44 -11.39 -29.60
CA LEU A 71 5.36 -9.96 -29.25
C LEU A 71 5.96 -9.05 -30.33
N TRP A 72 7.08 -9.42 -30.94
CA TRP A 72 7.70 -8.68 -32.05
C TRP A 72 6.77 -8.60 -33.27
N ASN A 73 6.14 -9.71 -33.65
CA ASN A 73 5.17 -9.74 -34.76
C ASN A 73 3.94 -8.86 -34.48
N ALA A 74 3.38 -8.93 -33.27
CA ALA A 74 2.26 -8.09 -32.86
C ALA A 74 2.63 -6.59 -32.88
N PHE A 75 3.81 -6.25 -32.35
CA PHE A 75 4.31 -4.88 -32.36
C PHE A 75 4.54 -4.36 -33.78
N LEU A 76 5.04 -5.21 -34.70
CA LEU A 76 5.19 -4.87 -36.12
C LEU A 76 3.84 -4.56 -36.77
N CYS A 77 2.82 -5.40 -36.59
CA CYS A 77 1.48 -5.15 -37.10
C CYS A 77 0.88 -3.83 -36.57
N MET A 78 1.07 -3.52 -35.28
CA MET A 78 0.63 -2.25 -34.69
C MET A 78 1.36 -1.06 -35.34
N MET A 79 2.68 -1.13 -35.53
CA MET A 79 3.48 -0.04 -36.11
C MET A 79 3.22 0.17 -37.61
N GLN A 80 2.95 -0.90 -38.36
CA GLN A 80 2.53 -0.83 -39.77
C GLN A 80 1.18 -0.12 -39.92
N SER A 81 0.19 -0.45 -39.06
CA SER A 81 -1.14 0.18 -39.11
C SER A 81 -1.10 1.65 -38.67
N LEU A 82 -0.35 1.97 -37.62
CA LEU A 82 -0.14 3.33 -37.10
C LEU A 82 0.37 4.31 -38.15
N ASN A 83 1.40 3.90 -38.89
CA ASN A 83 2.12 4.76 -39.83
C ASN A 83 1.58 4.67 -41.27
N ASN A 84 0.55 3.84 -41.51
CA ASN A 84 0.12 3.41 -42.85
C ASN A 84 1.29 2.89 -43.71
N ASN A 85 2.30 2.28 -43.08
CA ASN A 85 3.52 1.81 -43.72
C ASN A 85 3.61 0.29 -43.63
N SER A 86 2.93 -0.40 -44.55
CA SER A 86 3.01 -1.86 -44.70
C SER A 86 4.38 -2.37 -45.17
N GLY A 87 5.29 -1.48 -45.58
CA GLY A 87 6.65 -1.82 -46.00
C GLY A 87 7.65 -1.97 -44.84
N LEU A 88 7.28 -1.58 -43.61
CA LEU A 88 8.15 -1.72 -42.44
C LEU A 88 8.44 -3.20 -42.17
N THR A 89 9.71 -3.58 -42.19
CA THR A 89 10.19 -4.95 -41.94
C THR A 89 10.48 -5.20 -40.46
N MET A 90 10.65 -6.47 -40.09
CA MET A 90 10.94 -6.86 -38.70
C MET A 90 12.34 -6.39 -38.26
N GLU A 91 13.30 -6.45 -39.17
CA GLU A 91 14.69 -6.05 -39.01
C GLU A 91 14.82 -4.54 -38.82
N GLU A 92 14.07 -3.75 -39.62
CA GLU A 92 14.01 -2.30 -39.46
C GLU A 92 13.41 -1.89 -38.11
N LEU A 93 12.31 -2.53 -37.69
CA LEU A 93 11.69 -2.25 -36.39
C LEU A 93 12.64 -2.62 -35.22
N ARG A 94 13.30 -3.78 -35.29
CA ARG A 94 14.31 -4.18 -34.28
C ARG A 94 15.47 -3.18 -34.23
N SER A 95 16.01 -2.77 -35.38
CA SER A 95 17.09 -1.79 -35.46
C SER A 95 16.67 -0.40 -34.94
N ALA A 96 15.44 0.03 -35.21
CA ALA A 96 14.91 1.30 -34.71
C ALA A 96 14.78 1.30 -33.18
N VAL A 97 14.25 0.21 -32.62
CA VAL A 97 14.08 0.02 -31.17
C VAL A 97 15.43 -0.05 -30.45
N GLU A 98 16.40 -0.76 -31.02
CA GLU A 98 17.76 -0.86 -30.45
C GLU A 98 18.47 0.50 -30.44
N LYS A 99 18.35 1.28 -31.53
CA LYS A 99 18.86 2.66 -31.59
C LYS A 99 18.20 3.59 -30.56
N GLU A 100 16.87 3.50 -30.40
CA GLU A 100 16.15 4.29 -29.39
C GLU A 100 16.59 3.92 -27.96
N HIS A 101 16.77 2.62 -27.68
CA HIS A 101 17.23 2.14 -26.39
C HIS A 101 18.68 2.57 -26.07
N VAL A 102 19.60 2.48 -27.03
CA VAL A 102 20.98 2.97 -26.86
C VAL A 102 21.01 4.47 -26.62
N ALA A 103 20.23 5.26 -27.38
CA ALA A 103 20.15 6.71 -27.17
C ALA A 103 19.58 7.10 -25.79
N LEU A 104 18.59 6.36 -25.28
CA LEU A 104 18.06 6.54 -23.92
C LEU A 104 19.11 6.20 -22.84
N PHE A 105 19.90 5.14 -23.05
CA PHE A 105 20.97 4.75 -22.15
C PHE A 105 22.10 5.80 -22.10
N GLU A 106 22.54 6.31 -23.25
CA GLU A 106 23.52 7.40 -23.33
C GLU A 106 23.01 8.67 -22.66
N GLN A 107 21.74 9.04 -22.88
CA GLN A 107 21.12 10.20 -22.24
C GLN A 107 21.06 10.04 -20.71
N GLN A 108 20.80 8.83 -20.20
CA GLN A 108 20.77 8.56 -18.76
C GLN A 108 22.17 8.60 -18.13
N GLN A 109 23.21 8.10 -18.82
CA GLN A 109 24.59 8.25 -18.38
C GLN A 109 25.05 9.71 -18.37
N GLN A 110 24.71 10.50 -19.38
CA GLN A 110 25.05 11.93 -19.43
C GLN A 110 24.42 12.73 -18.28
N GLN A 111 23.20 12.38 -17.86
CA GLN A 111 22.56 12.99 -16.69
C GLN A 111 23.26 12.63 -15.36
N GLN A 112 23.87 11.44 -15.27
CA GLN A 112 24.66 11.05 -14.09
C GLN A 112 26.03 11.75 -14.09
N GLN A 113 26.74 11.77 -15.22
CA GLN A 113 28.08 12.37 -15.32
C GLN A 113 28.09 13.90 -15.19
N ASN A 114 27.03 14.60 -15.64
CA ASN A 114 26.88 16.04 -15.38
C ASN A 114 26.56 16.36 -13.91
N GLY A 115 26.19 15.38 -13.08
CA GLY A 115 25.96 15.57 -11.65
C GLY A 115 27.24 15.66 -10.80
N GLU A 116 28.39 15.23 -11.32
CA GLU A 116 29.63 15.08 -10.54
C GLU A 116 30.69 16.18 -10.79
N ASN A 117 30.47 17.10 -11.74
CA ASN A 117 31.47 18.11 -12.15
C ASN A 117 31.23 19.56 -11.66
N GLU A 118 30.23 19.80 -10.78
CA GLU A 118 29.97 21.15 -10.22
C GLU A 118 30.77 21.48 -8.94
N ASP A 119 31.80 20.70 -8.54
CA ASP A 119 32.62 20.96 -7.33
C ASP A 119 34.12 21.21 -7.62
N ALA A 120 34.41 22.20 -8.47
CA ALA A 120 35.79 22.65 -8.74
C ALA A 120 35.90 24.16 -9.08
N GLY A 121 35.35 25.04 -8.23
CA GLY A 121 35.40 26.50 -8.45
C GLY A 121 35.19 27.34 -7.18
N GLY A 122 36.22 27.48 -6.36
CA GLY A 122 36.09 27.99 -4.99
C GLY A 122 35.83 29.50 -4.83
N THR A 123 35.03 29.86 -3.83
CA THR A 123 35.13 31.12 -3.08
C THR A 123 34.86 30.83 -1.61
N VAL A 124 35.77 31.28 -0.75
CA VAL A 124 35.92 30.80 0.65
C VAL A 124 34.94 31.48 1.60
N GLN A 125 34.07 30.70 2.27
CA GLN A 125 33.46 31.00 3.59
C GLN A 125 33.20 29.67 4.37
N PRO A 126 33.10 29.68 5.72
CA PRO A 126 33.51 28.56 6.55
C PRO A 126 32.46 27.45 6.77
N LEU A 127 32.96 26.24 7.09
CA LEU A 127 32.18 25.03 7.33
C LEU A 127 31.18 25.15 8.50
N LYS A 128 30.03 24.49 8.33
CA LYS A 128 29.47 23.59 9.36
C LYS A 128 28.98 22.29 8.72
N GLU A 129 29.29 21.19 9.38
CA GLU A 129 28.94 19.82 9.00
C GLU A 129 27.46 19.50 9.30
N GLU A 130 26.83 18.71 8.43
CA GLU A 130 25.94 17.56 8.71
C GLU A 130 25.54 16.98 7.34
N GLU A 131 25.86 15.71 7.05
CA GLU A 131 24.96 14.57 7.21
C GLU A 131 23.61 14.75 6.48
N GLY A 132 23.17 13.88 5.55
CA GLY A 132 23.61 12.51 5.30
C GLY A 132 22.37 11.63 5.15
N GLY A 133 21.72 11.64 3.99
CA GLY A 133 20.49 10.88 3.75
C GLY A 133 20.25 10.68 2.25
N GLY A 134 20.34 9.44 1.79
CA GLY A 134 20.36 9.12 0.36
C GLY A 134 19.02 8.69 -0.23
N ASN A 135 19.05 8.64 -1.56
CA ASN A 135 18.39 7.66 -2.43
C ASN A 135 16.85 7.58 -2.32
N ASP A 136 16.16 8.49 -3.00
CA ASP A 136 14.78 8.29 -3.46
C ASP A 136 14.76 8.04 -4.98
N ALA A 137 13.88 7.15 -5.43
CA ALA A 137 13.85 6.63 -6.78
C ALA A 137 12.77 7.31 -7.63
N THR A 138 13.17 8.26 -8.48
CA THR A 138 12.32 8.73 -9.59
C THR A 138 13.15 9.24 -10.76
N LEU A 139 12.90 8.73 -11.97
CA LEU A 139 12.88 9.56 -13.17
C LEU A 139 12.07 8.91 -14.31
N PHE A 140 11.02 9.61 -14.76
CA PHE A 140 10.67 9.76 -16.18
C PHE A 140 9.54 10.79 -16.27
N ASN A 141 9.92 12.06 -16.38
CA ASN A 141 9.01 13.15 -16.69
C ASN A 141 9.82 14.22 -17.43
N ALA A 142 9.60 14.36 -18.74
CA ALA A 142 10.31 15.33 -19.57
C ALA A 142 9.77 16.75 -19.32
N THR A 143 10.67 17.73 -19.30
CA THR A 143 10.41 19.13 -18.92
C THR A 143 10.41 20.05 -20.13
N GLU A 144 9.55 21.06 -20.13
CA GLU A 144 9.73 22.30 -20.91
C GLU A 144 9.80 23.49 -19.93
N GLY A 145 10.67 24.47 -20.21
CA GLY A 145 10.64 25.82 -19.62
C GLY A 145 11.50 26.06 -18.38
N GLU A 146 12.60 26.80 -18.57
CA GLU A 146 13.50 27.28 -17.50
C GLU A 146 12.93 28.47 -16.70
N TYR A 147 13.34 28.60 -15.42
CA TYR A 147 13.78 29.84 -14.72
C TYR A 147 14.12 29.50 -13.23
N PRO A 148 14.86 30.35 -12.47
CA PRO A 148 15.95 29.87 -11.59
C PRO A 148 15.58 29.65 -10.11
N PRO A 149 16.44 28.95 -9.34
CA PRO A 149 16.16 28.61 -7.94
C PRO A 149 16.43 29.77 -6.96
N THR A 150 15.42 30.14 -6.16
CA THR A 150 15.60 30.99 -4.97
C THR A 150 15.65 30.16 -3.68
N LYS A 151 16.58 30.52 -2.80
CA LYS A 151 16.95 29.78 -1.59
C LYS A 151 15.86 29.86 -0.51
N ARG A 152 15.63 28.75 0.19
CA ARG A 152 14.71 28.62 1.34
C ARG A 152 15.31 29.28 2.60
N PRO A 153 14.55 30.03 3.42
CA PRO A 153 15.03 30.51 4.72
C PRO A 153 15.19 29.36 5.73
N LYS A 154 16.26 29.38 6.52
CA LYS A 154 16.37 28.60 7.78
C LYS A 154 15.72 29.41 8.91
N ILE A 155 14.99 28.74 9.79
CA ILE A 155 14.40 29.31 11.00
C ILE A 155 15.41 29.14 12.15
N GLY A 156 15.63 30.21 12.92
CA GLY A 156 16.51 30.22 14.09
C GLY A 156 16.46 31.58 14.80
N GLU A 157 15.66 31.66 15.86
CA GLU A 157 15.67 32.73 16.87
C GLU A 157 16.87 32.54 17.85
N PRO A 158 17.29 33.53 18.67
CA PRO A 158 16.41 34.44 19.42
C PRO A 158 16.85 35.91 19.66
N SER A 159 15.92 36.67 20.26
CA SER A 159 16.09 37.87 21.12
C SER A 159 16.82 39.12 20.61
N VAL A 160 16.04 40.20 20.42
CA VAL A 160 16.48 41.60 20.70
C VAL A 160 15.33 42.37 21.37
N GLU A 161 15.68 43.29 22.27
CA GLU A 161 14.77 44.13 23.07
C GLU A 161 13.83 45.04 22.25
N LEU A 162 12.66 45.30 22.83
CA LEU A 162 11.71 46.32 22.39
C LEU A 162 12.13 47.71 22.87
N THR A 163 12.24 48.67 21.96
CA THR A 163 12.11 50.10 22.27
C THR A 163 10.99 50.72 21.41
N PRO A 164 10.11 51.58 21.97
CA PRO A 164 8.95 52.08 21.25
C PRO A 164 9.28 53.33 20.44
N VAL A 165 8.95 53.32 19.15
CA VAL A 165 8.92 54.55 18.32
C VAL A 165 7.47 55.01 18.19
N ILE A 166 7.21 56.21 18.71
CA ILE A 166 5.95 56.92 18.53
C ILE A 166 5.85 57.35 17.07
N SER A 167 4.70 57.15 16.42
CA SER A 167 4.37 57.84 15.18
C SER A 167 2.88 58.11 15.08
N THR A 168 2.56 59.28 14.54
CA THR A 168 1.32 60.00 14.77
C THR A 168 0.26 59.76 13.70
N ALA A 169 -0.99 60.10 14.05
CA ALA A 169 -2.18 59.83 13.27
C ALA A 169 -2.19 60.47 11.87
N LYS A 170 -2.79 59.77 10.90
CA LYS A 170 -3.67 60.40 9.91
C LYS A 170 -5.01 59.67 9.86
N THR A 171 -6.05 60.42 10.17
CA THR A 171 -7.46 60.04 10.11
C THR A 171 -7.91 59.82 8.67
N ASN A 172 -8.81 58.85 8.45
CA ASN A 172 -9.68 58.80 7.29
C ASN A 172 -11.05 58.23 7.65
N THR A 173 -12.07 58.68 6.92
CA THR A 173 -13.46 58.79 7.38
C THR A 173 -14.21 57.46 7.45
N ALA A 174 -15.10 57.34 8.44
CA ALA A 174 -15.82 56.11 8.77
C ALA A 174 -16.89 55.70 7.74
N THR A 175 -17.06 54.39 7.57
CA THR A 175 -18.33 53.77 7.14
C THR A 175 -18.76 52.84 8.26
N ASN A 176 -19.84 53.19 8.96
CA ASN A 176 -20.29 52.46 10.15
C ASN A 176 -20.89 51.10 9.80
N GLN A 177 -20.14 50.02 10.07
CA GLN A 177 -20.72 48.77 10.54
C GLN A 177 -20.29 48.55 11.99
N PRO A 178 -21.19 48.12 12.90
CA PRO A 178 -20.81 47.79 14.27
C PRO A 178 -19.94 46.53 14.25
N ALA A 179 -18.63 46.72 14.37
CA ALA A 179 -17.70 45.62 14.57
C ALA A 179 -17.98 44.99 15.94
N VAL A 180 -18.73 43.88 15.95
CA VAL A 180 -18.86 43.02 17.11
C VAL A 180 -17.50 42.36 17.31
N ASN A 181 -16.64 43.02 18.09
CA ASN A 181 -15.40 42.44 18.60
C ASN A 181 -15.78 41.32 19.56
N THR A 182 -15.98 40.12 19.02
CA THR A 182 -16.13 38.90 19.80
C THR A 182 -14.81 38.65 20.51
N PHE A 183 -14.70 39.13 21.76
CA PHE A 183 -13.57 38.85 22.63
C PHE A 183 -13.54 37.34 22.90
N VAL A 184 -12.72 36.63 22.13
CA VAL A 184 -12.41 35.23 22.42
C VAL A 184 -11.50 35.25 23.65
N PRO A 185 -11.91 34.69 24.79
CA PRO A 185 -11.04 34.65 25.97
C PRO A 185 -9.77 33.86 25.61
N PRO A 186 -8.60 34.27 26.15
CA PRO A 186 -7.36 33.55 25.90
C PRO A 186 -7.47 32.13 26.44
N ILE A 187 -7.34 31.14 25.55
CA ILE A 187 -7.34 29.72 25.92
C ILE A 187 -6.17 29.48 26.87
N SER A 188 -6.43 28.94 28.05
CA SER A 188 -5.41 28.64 29.04
C SER A 188 -4.60 27.40 28.63
N ALA A 189 -3.31 27.36 29.02
CA ALA A 189 -2.48 26.18 28.78
C ALA A 189 -3.11 24.90 29.37
N LYS A 190 -3.78 25.02 30.52
CA LYS A 190 -4.52 23.92 31.13
C LYS A 190 -5.67 23.40 30.26
N GLU A 191 -6.46 24.27 29.62
CA GLU A 191 -7.51 23.81 28.71
C GLU A 191 -6.94 23.08 27.48
N ILE A 192 -5.74 23.47 27.02
CA ILE A 192 -5.02 22.76 25.96
C ILE A 192 -4.53 21.39 26.46
N GLU A 193 -3.95 21.31 27.66
CA GLU A 193 -3.51 20.07 28.30
C GLU A 193 -4.70 19.11 28.56
N ASP A 194 -5.79 19.59 29.15
CA ASP A 194 -7.02 18.82 29.40
C ASP A 194 -7.63 18.32 28.09
N ALA A 195 -7.73 19.17 27.06
CA ALA A 195 -8.20 18.76 25.73
C ALA A 195 -7.26 17.74 25.04
N THR A 196 -5.95 17.88 25.25
CA THR A 196 -4.93 16.95 24.73
C THR A 196 -4.99 15.61 25.45
N ALA A 197 -5.17 15.60 26.77
CA ALA A 197 -5.34 14.37 27.57
C ALA A 197 -6.63 13.63 27.20
N VAL A 198 -7.75 14.35 27.03
CA VAL A 198 -9.01 13.78 26.52
C VAL A 198 -8.83 13.22 25.10
N LEU A 199 -8.11 13.93 24.22
CA LEU A 199 -7.80 13.43 22.89
C LEU A 199 -6.97 12.13 22.98
N ILE A 200 -5.80 12.16 23.64
CA ILE A 200 -4.92 11.01 23.82
C ILE A 200 -5.70 9.81 24.37
N GLY A 201 -6.46 9.98 25.45
CA GLY A 201 -7.29 8.91 26.04
C GLY A 201 -8.31 8.34 25.06
N SER A 202 -8.99 9.19 24.28
CA SER A 202 -9.91 8.75 23.22
C SER A 202 -9.23 8.08 22.02
N THR A 203 -7.91 8.22 21.88
CA THR A 203 -7.10 7.68 20.77
C THR A 203 -6.17 6.53 21.19
N GLN A 204 -6.25 6.04 22.43
CA GLN A 204 -5.45 4.90 22.88
C GLN A 204 -6.06 3.55 22.47
N ASN A 205 -7.39 3.45 22.45
CA ASN A 205 -8.11 2.23 22.11
C ASN A 205 -9.23 2.52 21.11
N MET A 206 -9.38 1.64 20.12
CA MET A 206 -10.51 1.69 19.20
C MET A 206 -11.82 1.45 19.98
N PRO A 207 -12.87 2.29 19.80
CA PRO A 207 -14.16 2.06 20.44
C PRO A 207 -14.72 0.66 20.10
N PRO A 208 -15.24 -0.12 21.08
CA PRO A 208 -15.71 -1.48 20.83
C PRO A 208 -16.77 -1.59 19.72
N GLU A 209 -17.65 -0.60 19.61
CA GLU A 209 -18.64 -0.47 18.54
C GLU A 209 -17.99 -0.35 17.15
N PHE A 210 -16.89 0.40 17.04
CA PHE A 210 -16.15 0.55 15.80
C PHE A 210 -15.40 -0.74 15.44
N THR A 211 -14.77 -1.38 16.42
CA THR A 211 -14.15 -2.70 16.28
C THR A 211 -15.16 -3.74 15.78
N ALA A 212 -16.36 -3.78 16.38
CA ALA A 212 -17.44 -4.66 15.96
C ALA A 212 -17.93 -4.35 14.54
N ALA A 213 -18.00 -3.07 14.14
CA ALA A 213 -18.35 -2.68 12.79
C ALA A 213 -17.33 -3.14 11.74
N TRP A 214 -16.02 -3.17 12.06
CA TRP A 214 -15.01 -3.77 11.19
C TRP A 214 -15.18 -5.28 11.06
N TYR A 215 -15.37 -6.01 12.16
CA TYR A 215 -15.64 -7.46 12.12
C TYR A 215 -16.92 -7.78 11.31
N ALA A 216 -18.00 -7.03 11.50
CA ALA A 216 -19.24 -7.21 10.74
C ALA A 216 -19.08 -6.93 9.23
N ARG A 217 -18.15 -6.04 8.86
CA ARG A 217 -17.87 -5.66 7.47
C ARG A 217 -16.97 -6.67 6.76
N ASP A 218 -15.99 -7.23 7.47
CA ASP A 218 -15.01 -8.14 6.89
C ASP A 218 -15.42 -9.62 7.00
N GLY A 219 -16.30 -9.97 7.96
CA GLY A 219 -16.67 -11.35 8.26
C GLY A 219 -15.48 -12.13 8.80
N ASP A 220 -15.28 -13.34 8.27
CA ASP A 220 -14.15 -14.22 8.62
C ASP A 220 -12.84 -13.88 7.87
N ALA A 221 -12.83 -12.82 7.04
CA ALA A 221 -11.63 -12.41 6.31
C ALA A 221 -10.57 -11.82 7.27
N PRO A 222 -9.26 -12.03 7.01
CA PRO A 222 -8.20 -11.40 7.80
C PRO A 222 -8.28 -9.87 7.70
N PRO A 223 -7.89 -9.14 8.76
CA PRO A 223 -8.00 -7.69 8.80
C PRO A 223 -7.13 -7.05 7.72
N SER A 224 -7.78 -6.37 6.78
CA SER A 224 -7.15 -5.57 5.73
C SER A 224 -6.96 -4.10 6.15
N ARG A 225 -5.94 -3.44 5.57
CA ARG A 225 -5.76 -1.99 5.67
C ARG A 225 -7.00 -1.27 5.12
N PRO A 226 -7.45 -0.14 5.70
CA PRO A 226 -8.53 0.67 5.12
C PRO A 226 -8.14 1.24 3.75
N GLU A 227 -8.93 0.92 2.73
CA GLU A 227 -8.74 1.42 1.37
C GLU A 227 -9.98 2.21 0.88
N PRO A 228 -9.81 3.41 0.30
CA PRO A 228 -8.56 4.17 0.21
C PRO A 228 -8.14 4.78 1.57
N PRO A 229 -6.84 5.00 1.83
CA PRO A 229 -6.41 5.80 2.97
C PRO A 229 -6.94 7.24 2.84
N LEU A 230 -7.18 7.91 3.97
CA LEU A 230 -7.63 9.32 3.95
C LEU A 230 -6.59 10.23 3.29
N PHE A 231 -5.31 10.02 3.61
CA PHE A 231 -4.20 10.80 3.09
C PHE A 231 -3.22 9.87 2.36
N THR A 232 -2.90 10.22 1.12
CA THR A 232 -1.84 9.58 0.33
C THR A 232 -0.48 10.26 0.58
N PRO A 233 0.66 9.54 0.39
CA PRO A 233 1.99 10.12 0.57
C PRO A 233 2.22 11.40 -0.24
N SER A 234 1.81 11.41 -1.51
CA SER A 234 1.84 12.59 -2.38
C SER A 234 0.48 13.29 -2.45
N PRO A 235 0.43 14.63 -2.61
CA PRO A 235 -0.82 15.33 -2.89
C PRO A 235 -1.38 14.92 -4.26
N PRO A 236 -2.71 14.79 -4.42
CA PRO A 236 -3.31 14.48 -5.72
C PRO A 236 -2.96 15.54 -6.78
N LYS A 237 -2.51 15.08 -7.96
CA LYS A 237 -2.32 15.95 -9.14
C LYS A 237 -3.67 16.34 -9.74
N SER A 238 -4.40 17.25 -9.10
CA SER A 238 -5.58 17.85 -9.72
C SER A 238 -5.14 18.81 -10.84
N GLY A 239 -5.77 18.76 -12.01
CA GLY A 239 -5.63 19.81 -13.02
C GLY A 239 -6.34 21.13 -12.67
N ASP A 240 -7.16 21.15 -11.60
CA ASP A 240 -7.96 22.30 -11.18
C ASP A 240 -7.96 22.44 -9.65
N ALA A 241 -7.34 23.52 -9.17
CA ALA A 241 -7.27 23.88 -7.74
C ALA A 241 -8.63 24.12 -7.07
N SER A 242 -9.75 24.13 -7.82
CA SER A 242 -11.10 24.15 -7.25
C SER A 242 -11.52 22.82 -6.60
N GLY A 243 -10.89 21.69 -6.96
CA GLY A 243 -11.31 20.36 -6.50
C GLY A 243 -12.65 19.85 -7.08
N LYS A 244 -13.37 20.65 -7.89
CA LYS A 244 -14.68 20.31 -8.49
C LYS A 244 -14.70 18.93 -9.15
N GLY A 245 -13.67 18.59 -9.93
CA GLY A 245 -13.61 17.33 -10.68
C GLY A 245 -13.54 16.08 -9.81
N ILE A 246 -13.22 16.22 -8.51
CA ILE A 246 -13.08 15.12 -7.55
C ILE A 246 -14.26 15.10 -6.56
N LEU A 247 -14.68 16.28 -6.09
CA LEU A 247 -15.67 16.46 -5.02
C LEU A 247 -17.10 16.77 -5.49
N GLY A 248 -17.27 17.19 -6.74
CA GLY A 248 -18.50 17.82 -7.21
C GLY A 248 -18.62 19.30 -6.79
N ASP A 249 -19.50 20.05 -7.45
CA ASP A 249 -19.59 21.51 -7.29
C ASP A 249 -19.94 21.97 -5.87
N GLU A 250 -20.90 21.30 -5.22
CA GLU A 250 -21.42 21.74 -3.92
C GLU A 250 -20.40 21.55 -2.79
N LEU A 251 -19.80 20.38 -2.70
CA LEU A 251 -18.81 20.07 -1.66
C LEU A 251 -17.52 20.88 -1.89
N ALA A 252 -17.04 21.01 -3.13
CA ALA A 252 -15.93 21.88 -3.49
C ALA A 252 -16.20 23.33 -3.05
N LEU A 253 -17.36 23.89 -3.40
CA LEU A 253 -17.74 25.25 -3.00
C LEU A 253 -17.82 25.40 -1.47
N ARG A 254 -18.28 24.38 -0.74
CA ARG A 254 -18.37 24.40 0.73
C ARG A 254 -16.98 24.41 1.39
N LEU A 255 -16.04 23.60 0.89
CA LEU A 255 -14.65 23.59 1.37
C LEU A 255 -13.92 24.88 1.01
N ILE A 256 -14.07 25.38 -0.23
CA ILE A 256 -13.50 26.66 -0.65
C ILE A 256 -14.00 27.80 0.25
N LYS A 257 -15.31 27.89 0.51
CA LYS A 257 -15.91 28.89 1.41
C LYS A 257 -15.41 28.82 2.85
N MET A 258 -15.00 27.65 3.30
CA MET A 258 -14.41 27.47 4.63
C MET A 258 -12.94 27.91 4.64
N LEU A 259 -12.19 27.60 3.59
CA LEU A 259 -10.78 27.96 3.44
C LEU A 259 -10.52 29.41 2.98
N SER A 260 -11.49 30.08 2.36
CA SER A 260 -11.41 31.46 1.86
C SER A 260 -11.70 32.52 2.93
N LYS A 261 -12.27 32.12 4.08
CA LYS A 261 -12.48 32.98 5.25
C LYS A 261 -11.14 33.44 5.82
N LYS A 262 -10.97 34.77 5.93
CA LYS A 262 -9.85 35.42 6.66
C LYS A 262 -10.03 35.29 8.18
N THR A 263 -10.11 34.05 8.65
CA THR A 263 -10.23 33.67 10.06
C THR A 263 -9.17 32.63 10.38
N HIS A 264 -8.56 32.69 11.56
CA HIS A 264 -7.54 31.72 12.02
C HIS A 264 -7.96 30.25 11.86
N SER A 265 -9.27 29.98 11.93
CA SER A 265 -9.89 28.67 11.64
C SER A 265 -9.42 28.02 10.32
N SER A 266 -9.15 28.79 9.24
CA SER A 266 -8.73 28.19 7.96
C SER A 266 -7.29 27.66 7.97
N ALA A 267 -6.39 28.35 8.69
CA ALA A 267 -5.01 27.91 8.88
C ALA A 267 -4.97 26.69 9.82
N ILE A 268 -5.63 26.81 10.98
CA ILE A 268 -5.76 25.73 11.99
C ILE A 268 -6.31 24.45 11.35
N LEU A 269 -7.34 24.53 10.50
CA LEU A 269 -7.89 23.36 9.83
C LEU A 269 -6.91 22.70 8.86
N LEU A 270 -6.10 23.48 8.14
CA LEU A 270 -5.06 22.95 7.25
C LEU A 270 -3.91 22.32 8.05
N ASP A 271 -3.54 22.89 9.19
CA ASP A 271 -2.54 22.31 10.10
C ASP A 271 -3.05 21.01 10.75
N ILE A 272 -4.33 20.93 11.12
CA ILE A 272 -4.98 19.68 11.56
C ILE A 272 -4.92 18.62 10.45
N CYS A 273 -5.24 18.98 9.20
CA CYS A 273 -5.15 18.05 8.07
C CYS A 273 -3.71 17.60 7.79
N ARG A 274 -2.74 18.51 7.94
CA ARG A 274 -1.30 18.22 7.81
C ARG A 274 -0.82 17.30 8.93
N GLY A 275 -1.27 17.50 10.16
CA GLY A 275 -1.04 16.60 11.29
C GLY A 275 -1.59 15.20 11.03
N CYS A 276 -2.81 15.10 10.50
CA CYS A 276 -3.41 13.82 10.10
C CYS A 276 -2.57 13.11 9.01
N TRP A 277 -2.20 13.80 7.93
CA TRP A 277 -1.29 13.27 6.90
C TRP A 277 0.05 12.77 7.50
N MET A 278 0.65 13.55 8.42
CA MET A 278 1.91 13.19 9.06
C MET A 278 1.78 11.96 9.97
N MET A 279 0.66 11.79 10.68
CA MET A 279 0.39 10.56 11.43
C MET A 279 0.29 9.33 10.52
N THR A 280 -0.33 9.44 9.34
CA THR A 280 -0.33 8.37 8.33
C THR A 280 1.08 8.04 7.89
N ALA A 281 1.86 9.04 7.46
CA ALA A 281 3.22 8.84 6.96
C ALA A 281 4.16 8.21 8.01
N LEU A 282 4.03 8.61 9.29
CA LEU A 282 4.79 8.02 10.39
C LEU A 282 4.40 6.55 10.63
N LYS A 283 3.10 6.22 10.62
CA LYS A 283 2.63 4.83 10.80
C LYS A 283 2.96 3.94 9.60
N GLU A 284 2.96 4.48 8.38
CA GLU A 284 3.46 3.79 7.18
C GLU A 284 4.96 3.48 7.27
N LYS A 285 5.77 4.46 7.69
CA LYS A 285 7.22 4.26 7.90
C LYS A 285 7.50 3.22 9.00
N GLU A 286 6.73 3.24 10.08
CA GLU A 286 6.82 2.26 11.16
C GLU A 286 6.50 0.84 10.68
N ALA A 287 5.37 0.66 9.97
CA ALA A 287 4.96 -0.62 9.41
C ALA A 287 5.97 -1.18 8.39
N ALA A 288 6.46 -0.32 7.48
CA ALA A 288 7.46 -0.71 6.49
C ALA A 288 8.78 -1.13 7.15
N LYS A 289 9.23 -0.40 8.19
CA LYS A 289 10.42 -0.76 8.95
C LYS A 289 10.25 -2.10 9.66
N ALA A 290 9.14 -2.30 10.38
CA ALA A 290 8.89 -3.54 11.11
C ALA A 290 8.80 -4.76 10.19
N LEU A 291 8.20 -4.61 9.00
CA LEU A 291 8.16 -5.67 7.99
C LEU A 291 9.56 -5.99 7.43
N ALA A 292 10.39 -4.96 7.17
CA ALA A 292 11.76 -5.18 6.73
C ALA A 292 12.63 -5.88 7.81
N GLU A 293 12.49 -5.50 9.08
CA GLU A 293 13.16 -6.18 10.20
C GLU A 293 12.68 -7.63 10.41
N CYS A 294 11.41 -7.91 10.09
CA CYS A 294 10.83 -9.25 10.10
C CYS A 294 11.42 -10.11 8.97
N ASP A 295 11.45 -9.58 7.74
CA ASP A 295 11.99 -10.25 6.56
C ASP A 295 13.50 -10.51 6.66
N GLU A 296 14.25 -9.58 7.25
CA GLU A 296 15.69 -9.74 7.51
C GLU A 296 15.96 -10.89 8.49
N ARG A 297 15.18 -10.96 9.58
CA ARG A 297 15.29 -12.04 10.57
C ARG A 297 14.95 -13.40 9.95
N MET A 298 13.86 -13.50 9.20
CA MET A 298 13.48 -14.74 8.51
C MET A 298 14.56 -15.22 7.55
N ARG A 299 15.28 -14.31 6.88
CA ARG A 299 16.39 -14.67 5.99
C ARG A 299 17.58 -15.24 6.75
N ALA A 300 18.00 -14.59 7.84
CA ALA A 300 19.09 -15.06 8.69
C ALA A 300 18.77 -16.40 9.36
N ASP A 301 17.53 -16.57 9.85
CA ASP A 301 17.07 -17.82 10.45
C ASP A 301 17.00 -18.96 9.40
N MET A 302 16.63 -18.66 8.13
CA MET A 302 16.67 -19.62 7.03
C MET A 302 18.09 -20.06 6.69
N GLU A 303 19.04 -19.14 6.60
CA GLU A 303 20.46 -19.45 6.33
C GLU A 303 21.06 -20.34 7.43
N ALA A 304 20.74 -20.04 8.69
CA ALA A 304 21.12 -20.86 9.83
C ALA A 304 20.47 -22.27 9.80
N LEU A 305 19.21 -22.36 9.38
CA LEU A 305 18.52 -23.64 9.17
C LEU A 305 19.22 -24.45 8.07
N GLU A 306 19.38 -23.91 6.86
CA GLU A 306 20.00 -24.64 5.74
C GLU A 306 21.41 -25.15 6.09
N THR A 307 22.23 -24.33 6.77
CA THR A 307 23.54 -24.75 7.29
C THR A 307 23.44 -25.98 8.21
N ASN A 308 22.41 -26.04 9.05
CA ASN A 308 22.14 -27.17 9.95
C ASN A 308 21.64 -28.42 9.19
N LEU A 309 20.77 -28.24 8.20
CA LEU A 309 20.27 -29.31 7.34
C LEU A 309 21.41 -29.91 6.49
N GLU A 310 22.29 -29.09 5.94
CA GLU A 310 23.48 -29.52 5.20
C GLU A 310 24.44 -30.30 6.10
N ALA A 311 24.74 -29.80 7.31
CA ALA A 311 25.58 -30.50 8.27
C ALA A 311 25.01 -31.89 8.65
N ARG A 312 23.68 -32.01 8.83
CA ARG A 312 23.01 -33.30 9.05
C ARG A 312 23.11 -34.23 7.84
N THR A 313 22.99 -33.68 6.64
CA THR A 313 23.08 -34.45 5.39
C THR A 313 24.50 -34.98 5.16
N SER A 314 25.52 -34.19 5.52
CA SER A 314 26.94 -34.55 5.43
C SER A 314 27.34 -35.71 6.35
N VAL A 315 26.72 -35.83 7.54
CA VAL A 315 26.96 -36.93 8.49
C VAL A 315 26.15 -38.19 8.13
N ALA A 316 25.10 -38.06 7.31
CA ALA A 316 24.18 -39.16 6.98
C ALA A 316 24.68 -39.99 5.79
N GLU A 317 25.46 -41.03 6.06
CA GLU A 317 25.96 -41.93 5.00
C GLU A 317 25.00 -43.10 4.66
N GLY A 318 25.11 -43.58 3.42
CA GLY A 318 24.49 -44.82 2.96
C GLY A 318 22.97 -44.85 3.07
N ALA A 319 22.43 -45.91 3.67
CA ALA A 319 20.99 -46.17 3.73
C ALA A 319 20.20 -45.16 4.60
N ALA A 320 20.86 -44.37 5.44
CA ALA A 320 20.21 -43.37 6.30
C ALA A 320 19.92 -42.04 5.56
N LEU A 321 20.67 -41.74 4.49
CA LEU A 321 20.61 -40.46 3.77
C LEU A 321 19.19 -40.08 3.29
N PRO A 322 18.37 -40.98 2.68
CA PRO A 322 17.04 -40.60 2.20
C PRO A 322 16.08 -40.21 3.34
N ALA A 323 16.19 -40.87 4.50
CA ALA A 323 15.37 -40.54 5.67
C ALA A 323 15.75 -39.17 6.25
N VAL A 324 17.05 -38.85 6.31
CA VAL A 324 17.53 -37.54 6.76
C VAL A 324 17.11 -36.43 5.79
N GLN A 325 17.19 -36.67 4.47
CA GLN A 325 16.69 -35.73 3.46
C GLN A 325 15.20 -35.44 3.61
N GLN A 326 14.37 -36.47 3.82
CA GLN A 326 12.93 -36.31 4.05
C GLN A 326 12.62 -35.53 5.33
N VAL A 327 13.35 -35.77 6.43
CA VAL A 327 13.21 -35.00 7.67
C VAL A 327 13.61 -33.54 7.45
N ASN A 328 14.72 -33.29 6.76
CA ASN A 328 15.20 -31.94 6.46
C ASN A 328 14.22 -31.16 5.57
N GLU A 329 13.60 -31.81 4.59
CA GLU A 329 12.55 -31.20 3.75
C GLU A 329 11.28 -30.88 4.55
N ASN A 330 10.84 -31.79 5.43
CA ASN A 330 9.71 -31.54 6.33
C ASN A 330 9.98 -30.36 7.28
N GLU A 331 11.21 -30.24 7.80
CA GLU A 331 11.62 -29.14 8.67
C GLU A 331 11.68 -27.80 7.93
N ARG A 332 12.26 -27.77 6.71
CA ARG A 332 12.25 -26.61 5.82
C ARG A 332 10.82 -26.14 5.52
N ASN A 333 9.93 -27.05 5.14
CA ASN A 333 8.53 -26.75 4.87
C ASN A 333 7.80 -26.21 6.12
N SER A 334 8.06 -26.81 7.29
CA SER A 334 7.51 -26.35 8.58
C SER A 334 8.00 -24.95 8.94
N PHE A 335 9.28 -24.65 8.70
CA PHE A 335 9.88 -23.34 8.92
C PHE A 335 9.28 -22.28 7.98
N ILE A 336 9.15 -22.56 6.68
CA ILE A 336 8.50 -21.66 5.71
C ILE A 336 7.06 -21.33 6.14
N LEU A 337 6.29 -22.32 6.60
CA LEU A 337 4.94 -22.10 7.14
C LEU A 337 4.94 -21.18 8.37
N SER A 338 5.89 -21.36 9.31
CA SER A 338 6.07 -20.51 10.48
C SER A 338 6.43 -19.06 10.11
N CYS A 339 7.33 -18.87 9.14
CA CYS A 339 7.68 -17.55 8.60
C CYS A 339 6.45 -16.85 8.00
N ASN A 340 5.70 -17.55 7.15
CA ASN A 340 4.48 -17.02 6.55
C ASN A 340 3.43 -16.63 7.61
N GLN A 341 3.25 -17.46 8.65
CA GLN A 341 2.34 -17.17 9.76
C GLN A 341 2.78 -15.92 10.55
N THR A 342 4.07 -15.79 10.86
CA THR A 342 4.62 -14.64 11.60
C THR A 342 4.50 -13.35 10.77
N ARG A 343 4.77 -13.43 9.46
CA ARG A 343 4.58 -12.31 8.53
C ARG A 343 3.11 -11.88 8.48
N GLN A 344 2.18 -12.83 8.39
CA GLN A 344 0.75 -12.54 8.35
C GLN A 344 0.27 -11.90 9.67
N GLN A 345 0.69 -12.41 10.83
CA GLN A 345 0.36 -11.81 12.13
C GLN A 345 0.83 -10.36 12.25
N LEU A 346 2.01 -10.03 11.71
CA LEU A 346 2.52 -8.66 11.68
C LEU A 346 1.68 -7.75 10.77
N LEU A 347 1.28 -8.24 9.58
CA LEU A 347 0.41 -7.52 8.67
C LEU A 347 -0.99 -7.29 9.27
N ASP A 348 -1.57 -8.31 9.91
CA ASP A 348 -2.87 -8.24 10.58
C ASP A 348 -2.84 -7.22 11.74
N ASN A 349 -1.74 -7.20 12.51
CA ASN A 349 -1.53 -6.21 13.56
C ASN A 349 -1.51 -4.78 13.00
N TYR A 350 -0.71 -4.53 11.96
CA TYR A 350 -0.65 -3.19 11.34
C TYR A 350 -1.96 -2.79 10.65
N ALA A 351 -2.71 -3.74 10.09
CA ALA A 351 -4.05 -3.46 9.56
C ALA A 351 -4.99 -2.92 10.64
N TRP A 352 -5.00 -3.52 11.84
CA TRP A 352 -5.72 -2.99 13.00
C TRP A 352 -5.21 -1.62 13.45
N GLN A 353 -3.89 -1.39 13.46
CA GLN A 353 -3.34 -0.07 13.76
C GLN A 353 -3.77 1.00 12.74
N PHE A 354 -3.85 0.68 11.44
CA PHE A 354 -4.34 1.61 10.42
C PHE A 354 -5.85 1.88 10.53
N ARG A 355 -6.66 0.87 10.89
CA ARG A 355 -8.09 1.06 11.21
C ARG A 355 -8.28 1.98 12.40
N HIS A 356 -7.44 1.83 13.43
CA HIS A 356 -7.46 2.70 14.61
C HIS A 356 -7.07 4.13 14.23
N LEU A 357 -5.99 4.31 13.48
CA LEU A 357 -5.58 5.62 12.97
C LEU A 357 -6.67 6.29 12.12
N LEU A 358 -7.37 5.54 11.27
CA LEU A 358 -8.51 6.03 10.51
C LEU A 358 -9.63 6.55 11.44
N ALA A 359 -10.00 5.79 12.48
CA ALA A 359 -11.00 6.22 13.46
C ALA A 359 -10.63 7.54 14.14
N VAL A 360 -9.36 7.64 14.57
CA VAL A 360 -8.79 8.83 15.21
C VAL A 360 -8.83 10.04 14.27
N GLN A 361 -8.39 9.87 13.03
CA GLN A 361 -8.45 10.93 12.01
C GLN A 361 -9.88 11.37 11.72
N GLN A 362 -10.81 10.42 11.53
CA GLN A 362 -12.23 10.72 11.34
C GLN A 362 -12.80 11.52 12.52
N GLN A 363 -12.48 11.15 13.76
CA GLN A 363 -12.94 11.85 14.96
C GLN A 363 -12.34 13.26 15.08
N ILE A 364 -11.05 13.45 14.81
CA ILE A 364 -10.39 14.76 14.79
C ILE A 364 -11.01 15.68 13.73
N LEU A 365 -11.21 15.18 12.52
CA LEU A 365 -11.78 15.96 11.41
C LEU A 365 -13.27 16.28 11.60
N THR A 366 -14.01 15.39 12.28
CA THR A 366 -15.39 15.65 12.75
C THR A 366 -15.41 16.77 13.78
N LYS A 367 -14.54 16.73 14.82
CA LYS A 367 -14.40 17.80 15.81
C LYS A 367 -13.97 19.14 15.18
N ALA A 368 -13.18 19.09 14.10
CA ALA A 368 -12.80 20.25 13.30
C ALA A 368 -13.91 20.78 12.37
N ASN A 369 -15.11 20.16 12.36
CA ASN A 369 -16.26 20.49 11.52
C ASN A 369 -15.95 20.44 10.01
N LEU A 370 -15.05 19.55 9.57
CA LEU A 370 -14.73 19.35 8.16
C LEU A 370 -15.93 18.70 7.43
N PRO A 371 -16.53 19.34 6.40
CA PRO A 371 -17.68 18.76 5.69
C PRO A 371 -17.40 17.37 5.12
N GLY A 372 -18.31 16.41 5.39
CA GLY A 372 -18.16 14.99 5.03
C GLY A 372 -17.61 14.09 6.16
N PHE A 373 -17.36 14.67 7.34
CA PHE A 373 -16.98 13.93 8.55
C PHE A 373 -18.07 14.08 9.61
N GLU A 374 -18.77 12.98 9.89
CA GLU A 374 -19.89 12.89 10.83
C GLU A 374 -19.58 11.97 12.03
N GLY A 375 -18.34 11.50 12.12
CA GLY A 375 -17.85 10.53 13.10
C GLY A 375 -16.98 9.44 12.46
N PRO A 376 -16.44 8.50 13.27
CA PRO A 376 -15.82 7.28 12.77
C PRO A 376 -16.80 6.47 11.92
N THR A 377 -16.35 5.97 10.76
CA THR A 377 -17.18 5.13 9.87
C THR A 377 -16.35 4.07 9.15
N VAL A 378 -16.95 2.88 8.99
CA VAL A 378 -16.39 1.75 8.24
C VAL A 378 -16.94 1.64 6.81
N ASP A 379 -17.91 2.50 6.45
CA ASP A 379 -18.57 2.48 5.14
C ASP A 379 -17.59 2.91 4.04
N VAL A 380 -17.40 2.02 3.06
CA VAL A 380 -16.41 2.20 1.97
C VAL A 380 -16.76 3.40 1.08
N SER A 381 -18.04 3.72 0.90
CA SER A 381 -18.47 4.87 0.09
C SER A 381 -18.19 6.20 0.80
N VAL A 382 -18.39 6.25 2.12
CA VAL A 382 -18.08 7.42 2.96
C VAL A 382 -16.56 7.58 3.11
N ILE A 383 -15.81 6.52 3.37
CA ILE A 383 -14.33 6.55 3.38
C ILE A 383 -13.79 7.03 2.03
N SER A 384 -14.36 6.58 0.90
CA SER A 384 -13.98 7.05 -0.44
C SER A 384 -14.27 8.55 -0.66
N LEU A 385 -15.34 9.09 -0.05
CA LEU A 385 -15.62 10.53 -0.07
C LEU A 385 -14.63 11.31 0.82
N GLN A 386 -14.39 10.82 2.04
CA GLN A 386 -13.47 11.41 3.02
C GLN A 386 -12.03 11.45 2.49
N SER A 387 -11.55 10.39 1.84
CA SER A 387 -10.24 10.35 1.18
C SER A 387 -10.09 11.41 0.08
N LYS A 388 -11.15 11.68 -0.70
CA LYS A 388 -11.14 12.77 -1.69
C LYS A 388 -11.10 14.16 -1.03
N ILE A 389 -11.84 14.35 0.06
CA ILE A 389 -11.82 15.61 0.83
C ILE A 389 -10.41 15.84 1.38
N CYS A 390 -9.84 14.85 2.06
CA CYS A 390 -8.46 14.88 2.57
C CYS A 390 -7.42 15.09 1.46
N GLY A 391 -7.61 14.51 0.27
CA GLY A 391 -6.78 14.78 -0.90
C GLY A 391 -6.81 16.24 -1.36
N PHE A 392 -8.00 16.87 -1.40
CA PHE A 392 -8.13 18.31 -1.67
C PHE A 392 -7.50 19.17 -0.56
N MET A 393 -7.65 18.78 0.71
CA MET A 393 -7.03 19.47 1.85
C MET A 393 -5.49 19.35 1.82
N HIS A 394 -4.96 18.20 1.43
CA HIS A 394 -3.52 17.98 1.22
C HIS A 394 -2.97 18.93 0.15
N GLN A 395 -3.62 18.97 -1.02
CA GLN A 395 -3.26 19.92 -2.06
C GLN A 395 -3.37 21.38 -1.58
N SER A 396 -4.39 21.71 -0.78
CA SER A 396 -4.60 23.06 -0.26
C SER A 396 -3.50 23.51 0.70
N PHE A 397 -3.06 22.67 1.65
CA PHE A 397 -1.94 23.03 2.54
C PHE A 397 -0.61 23.07 1.79
N TYR A 398 -0.40 22.17 0.82
CA TYR A 398 0.78 22.18 -0.04
C TYR A 398 0.88 23.47 -0.88
N LEU A 399 -0.23 23.89 -1.51
CA LEU A 399 -0.29 25.15 -2.25
C LEU A 399 -0.10 26.34 -1.31
N ARG A 400 -0.79 26.40 -0.15
CA ARG A 400 -0.63 27.49 0.83
C ARG A 400 0.83 27.63 1.29
N ALA A 401 1.54 26.52 1.51
CA ALA A 401 2.97 26.53 1.85
C ALA A 401 3.87 27.00 0.69
N LYS A 402 3.46 26.81 -0.57
CA LYS A 402 4.23 27.19 -1.76
C LYS A 402 4.05 28.66 -2.17
N ILE A 403 2.82 29.19 -2.15
CA ILE A 403 2.49 30.54 -2.65
C ILE A 403 2.16 31.55 -1.54
N GLY A 404 2.12 31.10 -0.27
CA GLY A 404 1.74 31.92 0.87
C GLY A 404 0.22 32.03 1.06
N GLU A 405 -0.18 32.45 2.26
CA GLU A 405 -1.59 32.44 2.68
C GLU A 405 -2.47 33.42 1.89
N ASP A 406 -2.08 34.68 1.74
CA ASP A 406 -2.90 35.67 1.04
C ASP A 406 -3.10 35.34 -0.45
N GLN A 407 -2.06 34.83 -1.13
CA GLN A 407 -2.17 34.41 -2.54
C GLN A 407 -3.12 33.21 -2.67
N HIS A 408 -3.00 32.23 -1.76
CA HIS A 408 -3.87 31.07 -1.72
C HIS A 408 -5.33 31.45 -1.41
N ILE A 409 -5.58 32.35 -0.46
CA ILE A 409 -6.92 32.87 -0.17
C ILE A 409 -7.50 33.64 -1.37
N SER A 410 -6.68 34.46 -2.05
CA SER A 410 -7.08 35.17 -3.27
C SER A 410 -7.48 34.21 -4.40
N MET A 411 -6.67 33.17 -4.64
CA MET A 411 -6.98 32.09 -5.57
C MET A 411 -8.29 31.38 -5.21
N LEU A 412 -8.48 31.01 -3.94
CA LEU A 412 -9.70 30.35 -3.46
C LEU A 412 -10.94 31.23 -3.68
N LYS A 413 -10.88 32.53 -3.40
CA LYS A 413 -12.00 33.46 -3.65
C LYS A 413 -12.37 33.54 -5.13
N LYS A 414 -11.38 33.55 -6.03
CA LYS A 414 -11.62 33.49 -7.48
C LYS A 414 -12.32 32.18 -7.88
N GLN A 415 -11.95 31.05 -7.28
CA GLN A 415 -12.64 29.77 -7.52
C GLN A 415 -14.05 29.73 -6.90
N GLU A 416 -14.23 30.35 -5.73
CA GLU A 416 -15.54 30.51 -5.07
C GLU A 416 -16.53 31.26 -5.98
N GLU A 417 -16.07 32.36 -6.57
CA GLU A 417 -16.85 33.16 -7.52
C GLU A 417 -17.17 32.36 -8.79
N ASN A 418 -16.17 31.69 -9.38
CA ASN A 418 -16.34 30.86 -10.58
C ASN A 418 -17.38 29.74 -10.37
N LEU A 419 -17.34 29.04 -9.24
CA LEU A 419 -18.28 27.98 -8.90
C LEU A 419 -19.66 28.55 -8.55
N SER A 420 -19.73 29.68 -7.85
CA SER A 420 -21.01 30.33 -7.53
C SER A 420 -21.74 30.84 -8.78
N ARG A 421 -21.02 31.48 -9.72
CA ARG A 421 -21.54 31.88 -11.04
C ARG A 421 -22.03 30.68 -11.85
N LYS A 422 -21.34 29.53 -11.78
CA LYS A 422 -21.80 28.29 -12.43
C LYS A 422 -23.09 27.76 -11.78
N LYS A 423 -23.24 27.82 -10.45
CA LYS A 423 -24.47 27.40 -9.75
C LYS A 423 -25.67 28.28 -10.15
N THR A 424 -25.51 29.60 -10.24
CA THR A 424 -26.58 30.52 -10.68
C THR A 424 -26.90 30.42 -12.17
N ASN A 425 -25.89 30.16 -13.01
CA ASN A 425 -26.05 30.06 -14.47
C ASN A 425 -26.38 28.63 -14.94
N THR A 426 -26.74 27.74 -14.02
CA THR A 426 -27.47 26.52 -14.37
C THR A 426 -28.85 26.97 -14.85
N SER A 427 -28.94 27.29 -16.14
CA SER A 427 -30.20 27.65 -16.81
C SER A 427 -31.29 26.67 -16.36
N PRO A 428 -32.55 27.12 -16.16
CA PRO A 428 -33.65 26.18 -16.05
C PRO A 428 -33.54 25.16 -17.19
N PRO A 429 -33.78 23.86 -16.91
CA PRO A 429 -33.66 22.84 -17.94
C PRO A 429 -34.45 23.29 -19.16
N PRO A 430 -33.89 23.19 -20.38
CA PRO A 430 -34.60 23.63 -21.57
C PRO A 430 -35.99 23.00 -21.55
N PRO A 431 -37.06 23.79 -21.79
CA PRO A 431 -38.43 23.30 -21.67
C PRO A 431 -38.52 21.99 -22.46
N PRO A 432 -39.12 20.92 -21.86
CA PRO A 432 -39.06 19.58 -22.43
C PRO A 432 -39.46 19.69 -23.91
N PRO A 433 -38.59 19.21 -24.83
CA PRO A 433 -38.76 19.48 -26.26
C PRO A 433 -40.17 19.08 -26.63
N HIS A 434 -40.96 20.07 -27.11
CA HIS A 434 -42.41 19.95 -27.26
C HIS A 434 -42.74 18.55 -27.75
N MET A 435 -43.35 17.73 -26.89
CA MET A 435 -43.73 16.38 -27.29
C MET A 435 -44.59 16.55 -28.54
N PRO A 436 -44.23 15.93 -29.68
CA PRO A 436 -45.05 16.04 -30.87
C PRO A 436 -46.48 15.64 -30.46
N PRO A 437 -47.51 16.39 -30.91
CA PRO A 437 -48.87 16.16 -30.47
C PRO A 437 -49.21 14.68 -30.62
N PRO A 438 -49.88 14.08 -29.63
CA PRO A 438 -50.17 12.64 -29.66
C PRO A 438 -50.82 12.31 -31.00
N PRO A 439 -50.33 11.27 -31.72
CA PRO A 439 -50.83 10.96 -33.04
C PRO A 439 -52.35 10.80 -32.98
N PRO A 440 -53.10 11.32 -33.97
CA PRO A 440 -54.55 11.33 -33.93
C PRO A 440 -55.07 9.90 -33.72
N PRO A 441 -56.13 9.71 -32.92
CA PRO A 441 -56.65 8.39 -32.61
C PRO A 441 -56.95 7.64 -33.91
N PRO A 442 -56.53 6.37 -34.04
CA PRO A 442 -56.69 5.63 -35.28
C PRO A 442 -58.18 5.57 -35.66
N LEU A 443 -58.49 6.05 -36.87
CA LEU A 443 -59.85 6.00 -37.40
C LEU A 443 -60.40 4.57 -37.31
N PRO A 444 -61.67 4.39 -36.93
CA PRO A 444 -62.27 3.07 -36.80
C PRO A 444 -62.16 2.33 -38.13
N ARG A 445 -61.44 1.20 -38.14
CA ARG A 445 -61.33 0.36 -39.33
C ARG A 445 -62.74 -0.11 -39.75
N PRO A 446 -63.10 -0.04 -41.03
CA PRO A 446 -64.36 -0.58 -41.49
C PRO A 446 -64.44 -2.08 -41.20
N LEU A 447 -65.60 -2.52 -40.75
CA LEU A 447 -65.91 -3.92 -40.45
C LEU A 447 -65.88 -4.75 -41.73
N SER A 448 -64.79 -5.50 -41.95
CA SER A 448 -64.79 -6.58 -42.95
C SER A 448 -65.65 -7.74 -42.46
N PRO A 449 -66.49 -8.36 -43.32
CA PRO A 449 -67.51 -9.31 -42.90
C PRO A 449 -66.94 -10.68 -42.49
N HIS A 450 -67.73 -11.40 -41.70
CA HIS A 450 -67.50 -12.79 -41.32
C HIS A 450 -67.07 -13.67 -42.50
N ARG A 451 -66.03 -14.48 -42.28
CA ARG A 451 -65.91 -15.78 -42.96
C ARG A 451 -65.78 -16.88 -41.91
N ASN A 452 -66.82 -17.70 -41.81
CA ASN A 452 -66.78 -18.96 -41.05
C ASN A 452 -65.61 -19.83 -41.54
N ASN A 453 -64.90 -20.44 -40.59
CA ASN A 453 -64.69 -21.88 -40.66
C ASN A 453 -64.45 -22.47 -39.27
N GLN A 454 -65.21 -23.52 -38.95
CA GLN A 454 -64.97 -24.36 -37.77
C GLN A 454 -63.89 -25.41 -38.10
N GLY A 455 -63.22 -25.93 -37.07
CA GLY A 455 -62.84 -27.35 -37.08
C GLY A 455 -61.40 -27.70 -36.69
N ILE A 456 -61.32 -28.54 -35.66
CA ILE A 456 -60.26 -29.51 -35.34
C ILE A 456 -59.02 -28.97 -34.57
N PRO A 457 -58.63 -29.60 -33.44
CA PRO A 457 -57.58 -29.11 -32.54
C PRO A 457 -56.23 -29.84 -32.66
N ALA A 458 -55.23 -29.23 -32.00
CA ALA A 458 -54.03 -29.84 -31.42
C ALA A 458 -53.00 -30.53 -32.35
N GLN A 459 -51.82 -29.93 -32.43
CA GLN A 459 -50.57 -30.66 -32.14
C GLN A 459 -49.47 -29.71 -31.62
N MET A 460 -48.62 -30.23 -30.73
CA MET A 460 -47.42 -29.55 -30.24
C MET A 460 -46.36 -29.46 -31.34
N HIS A 461 -45.61 -28.35 -31.38
CA HIS A 461 -44.32 -28.29 -32.09
C HIS A 461 -43.20 -27.84 -31.14
N PRO A 462 -41.97 -28.41 -31.26
CA PRO A 462 -40.82 -28.10 -30.42
C PRO A 462 -40.10 -26.81 -30.87
N PRO A 463 -39.20 -26.25 -30.03
CA PRO A 463 -38.44 -25.05 -30.37
C PRO A 463 -37.38 -25.28 -31.46
N THR A 464 -37.08 -24.20 -32.18
CA THR A 464 -36.29 -24.14 -33.40
C THR A 464 -34.81 -24.50 -33.21
N ASN A 465 -34.24 -25.17 -34.23
CA ASN A 465 -32.85 -25.62 -34.27
C ASN A 465 -31.80 -24.49 -34.33
N LEU A 466 -30.61 -24.82 -33.83
CA LEU A 466 -29.37 -24.06 -33.87
C LEU A 466 -28.74 -24.06 -35.28
N LEU A 467 -27.90 -23.06 -35.57
CA LEU A 467 -27.01 -23.03 -36.73
C LEU A 467 -25.65 -23.71 -36.42
N PRO A 468 -24.96 -24.30 -37.41
CA PRO A 468 -23.80 -25.16 -37.19
C PRO A 468 -22.46 -24.41 -37.07
N ILE A 469 -21.55 -24.98 -36.29
CA ILE A 469 -20.14 -24.57 -36.14
C ILE A 469 -19.26 -25.47 -37.04
N PRO A 470 -18.27 -24.94 -37.78
CA PRO A 470 -17.38 -25.74 -38.62
C PRO A 470 -16.33 -26.53 -37.81
N PRO A 471 -15.78 -27.64 -38.33
CA PRO A 471 -14.93 -28.55 -37.58
C PRO A 471 -13.47 -28.09 -37.51
N ILE A 472 -12.85 -28.29 -36.33
CA ILE A 472 -11.40 -28.13 -36.14
C ILE A 472 -10.73 -29.52 -36.27
N HIS A 473 -9.71 -29.62 -37.12
CA HIS A 473 -8.87 -30.81 -37.19
C HIS A 473 -8.02 -30.96 -35.92
N ALA A 474 -8.12 -32.11 -35.25
CA ALA A 474 -7.13 -32.54 -34.27
C ALA A 474 -6.01 -33.30 -35.00
N GLN A 475 -4.76 -32.88 -34.82
CA GLN A 475 -3.58 -33.64 -35.23
C GLN A 475 -2.65 -33.86 -34.01
N GLN A 476 -1.83 -34.90 -34.09
CA GLN A 476 -1.19 -35.59 -32.97
C GLN A 476 0.13 -34.94 -32.53
N GLY A 477 0.53 -35.14 -31.26
CA GLY A 477 1.94 -35.00 -30.85
C GLY A 477 2.19 -34.64 -29.38
N HIS A 478 2.24 -35.64 -28.50
CA HIS A 478 2.86 -35.51 -27.17
C HIS A 478 3.96 -36.57 -27.01
N PRO A 479 5.19 -36.21 -26.58
CA PRO A 479 6.23 -37.18 -26.25
C PRO A 479 6.14 -37.69 -24.80
N ASN A 480 6.66 -38.91 -24.58
CA ASN A 480 6.68 -39.67 -23.32
C ASN A 480 7.19 -38.92 -22.08
N MET A 481 6.60 -39.28 -20.93
CA MET A 481 7.30 -39.37 -19.63
C MET A 481 6.97 -40.70 -18.92
N PRO A 482 7.87 -41.22 -18.05
CA PRO A 482 7.79 -42.59 -17.50
C PRO A 482 6.80 -42.75 -16.33
N PRO A 483 6.41 -43.99 -15.97
CA PRO A 483 5.29 -44.25 -15.07
C PRO A 483 5.64 -44.11 -13.58
N ALA A 484 4.76 -43.44 -12.83
CA ALA A 484 4.73 -43.49 -11.36
C ALA A 484 4.08 -44.80 -10.87
N GLN A 485 4.58 -45.35 -9.76
CA GLN A 485 4.06 -46.60 -9.18
C GLN A 485 2.71 -46.39 -8.49
N GLN A 486 1.83 -47.39 -8.61
CA GLN A 486 0.50 -47.38 -7.99
C GLN A 486 0.60 -47.61 -6.48
N ILE A 487 -0.03 -46.73 -5.70
CA ILE A 487 -0.45 -47.02 -4.32
C ILE A 487 -1.99 -47.08 -4.33
N GLY A 488 -2.53 -48.20 -3.84
CA GLY A 488 -3.95 -48.54 -3.98
C GLY A 488 -4.88 -47.66 -3.13
N SER A 489 -5.94 -47.16 -3.74
CA SER A 489 -7.02 -46.44 -3.06
C SER A 489 -8.12 -47.42 -2.63
N GLN A 490 -8.36 -47.57 -1.32
CA GLN A 490 -9.57 -48.24 -0.83
C GLN A 490 -10.73 -47.26 -0.73
N SER A 491 -11.90 -47.68 -1.23
CA SER A 491 -13.14 -46.92 -1.19
C SER A 491 -13.91 -47.22 0.11
N PHE A 492 -14.26 -46.16 0.85
CA PHE A 492 -15.22 -46.26 1.95
C PHE A 492 -16.65 -46.04 1.45
N GLN A 493 -17.50 -47.06 1.62
CA GLN A 493 -18.95 -46.94 1.46
C GLN A 493 -19.59 -46.40 2.76
N PRO A 494 -20.69 -45.64 2.69
CA PRO A 494 -21.49 -45.28 3.86
C PRO A 494 -22.39 -46.45 4.33
N PRO A 495 -22.61 -46.63 5.64
CA PRO A 495 -23.49 -47.67 6.17
C PRO A 495 -24.99 -47.28 6.10
N PRO A 496 -25.92 -48.25 6.10
CA PRO A 496 -27.35 -48.01 5.92
C PRO A 496 -28.08 -47.58 7.21
N HIS A 497 -29.14 -46.80 7.06
CA HIS A 497 -30.14 -46.56 8.11
C HIS A 497 -31.02 -47.79 8.37
N PHE A 498 -31.32 -48.09 9.64
CA PHE A 498 -32.42 -48.98 10.02
C PHE A 498 -33.16 -48.51 11.28
N GLY A 499 -34.47 -48.27 11.10
CA GLY A 499 -35.58 -48.88 11.86
C GLY A 499 -35.62 -48.83 13.38
N HIS A 500 -36.70 -48.24 13.92
CA HIS A 500 -37.14 -48.43 15.30
C HIS A 500 -37.59 -49.88 15.61
N GLY A 501 -37.35 -50.33 16.84
CA GLY A 501 -37.90 -51.56 17.43
C GLY A 501 -37.62 -51.60 18.93
N ALA A 502 -38.55 -52.12 19.74
CA ALA A 502 -38.53 -51.96 21.20
C ALA A 502 -38.26 -53.25 21.99
N HIS A 503 -37.88 -53.04 23.26
CA HIS A 503 -38.01 -53.92 24.44
C HIS A 503 -36.98 -55.05 24.76
N GLN A 504 -36.53 -54.94 26.03
CA GLN A 504 -36.13 -55.96 27.03
C GLN A 504 -34.66 -56.42 27.16
N PHE A 505 -34.20 -56.30 28.41
CA PHE A 505 -33.01 -56.89 29.07
C PHE A 505 -33.24 -58.41 29.36
N PRO A 506 -32.27 -59.19 29.91
CA PRO A 506 -30.96 -58.83 30.46
C PRO A 506 -29.75 -59.70 30.01
N TYR A 507 -28.52 -59.26 30.33
CA TYR A 507 -27.57 -59.95 31.23
C TYR A 507 -26.22 -59.18 31.27
N GLN A 508 -25.62 -59.06 32.46
CA GLN A 508 -24.33 -58.39 32.67
C GLN A 508 -23.15 -59.36 32.56
N GLN A 509 -22.05 -58.90 31.94
CA GLN A 509 -20.67 -59.38 32.15
C GLN A 509 -19.76 -58.13 32.21
N PRO A 510 -18.80 -58.03 33.15
CA PRO A 510 -18.04 -56.82 33.37
C PRO A 510 -16.85 -56.68 32.40
N MET A 511 -16.84 -55.63 31.60
CA MET A 511 -15.64 -55.23 30.84
C MET A 511 -14.66 -54.47 31.72
N GLN A 512 -13.38 -54.82 31.62
CA GLN A 512 -12.29 -54.17 32.35
C GLN A 512 -12.09 -52.74 31.85
N ALA A 513 -11.89 -51.80 32.78
CA ALA A 513 -11.64 -50.41 32.45
C ALA A 513 -10.21 -50.22 31.90
N PHE A 514 -10.10 -49.81 30.64
CA PHE A 514 -8.89 -49.16 30.15
C PHE A 514 -8.77 -47.77 30.83
N PRO A 515 -7.62 -47.40 31.40
CA PRO A 515 -7.43 -46.08 31.98
C PRO A 515 -7.49 -45.03 30.86
N GLN A 516 -8.39 -44.05 30.98
CA GLN A 516 -8.38 -42.90 30.08
C GLN A 516 -7.12 -42.05 30.32
N PRO A 517 -6.51 -41.48 29.26
CA PRO A 517 -5.45 -40.49 29.43
C PRO A 517 -6.01 -39.27 30.18
N PRO A 518 -5.20 -38.61 31.04
CA PRO A 518 -5.64 -37.43 31.76
C PRO A 518 -6.00 -36.29 30.81
N PRO A 519 -7.01 -35.46 31.12
CA PRO A 519 -7.34 -34.29 30.31
C PRO A 519 -6.15 -33.31 30.29
N PRO A 520 -5.96 -32.56 29.19
CA PRO A 520 -4.91 -31.55 29.12
C PRO A 520 -5.12 -30.47 30.21
N PRO A 521 -4.06 -29.90 30.76
CA PRO A 521 -4.18 -28.86 31.78
C PRO A 521 -4.89 -27.62 31.19
N PRO A 522 -5.72 -26.92 31.99
CA PRO A 522 -6.36 -25.69 31.55
C PRO A 522 -5.29 -24.62 31.22
N PRO A 523 -5.53 -23.74 30.23
CA PRO A 523 -4.61 -22.66 29.92
C PRO A 523 -4.45 -21.72 31.14
N PRO A 524 -3.25 -21.14 31.36
CA PRO A 524 -3.00 -20.28 32.50
C PRO A 524 -3.93 -19.04 32.47
N PRO A 525 -4.45 -18.60 33.62
CA PRO A 525 -5.33 -17.44 33.67
C PRO A 525 -4.57 -16.17 33.27
N MET A 526 -5.12 -15.45 32.28
CA MET A 526 -4.69 -14.10 31.93
C MET A 526 -4.87 -13.18 33.15
N PHE A 527 -3.78 -12.77 33.77
CA PHE A 527 -3.81 -11.87 34.92
C PHE A 527 -4.37 -10.50 34.51
N ALA A 528 -5.61 -10.23 34.90
CA ALA A 528 -6.13 -8.87 34.92
C ALA A 528 -5.37 -8.06 35.97
N GLN A 529 -4.72 -6.96 35.55
CA GLN A 529 -4.22 -5.98 36.52
C GLN A 529 -5.42 -5.33 37.22
N HIS A 530 -5.57 -5.61 38.50
CA HIS A 530 -6.34 -4.79 39.42
C HIS A 530 -5.36 -4.11 40.38
N GLY A 531 -5.40 -2.77 40.41
CA GLY A 531 -4.52 -2.00 41.28
C GLY A 531 -4.85 -2.24 42.75
N GLN A 532 -3.85 -2.58 43.56
CA GLN A 532 -3.94 -2.47 45.01
C GLN A 532 -3.15 -1.27 45.52
N GLN A 533 -3.76 -0.57 46.47
CA GLN A 533 -3.13 0.51 47.23
C GLN A 533 -2.09 -0.07 48.20
N VAL A 534 -0.97 0.64 48.37
CA VAL A 534 0.08 0.26 49.32
C VAL A 534 -0.11 1.01 50.65
N PRO A 535 -0.24 0.33 51.80
CA PRO A 535 -0.20 0.98 53.11
C PRO A 535 1.26 1.20 53.56
N PRO A 536 1.55 2.23 54.38
CA PRO A 536 2.92 2.56 54.78
C PRO A 536 3.44 1.64 55.89
N VAL A 537 4.67 1.13 55.71
CA VAL A 537 5.37 0.31 56.72
C VAL A 537 6.20 1.22 57.63
N GLN A 538 5.98 1.10 58.94
CA GLN A 538 6.80 1.77 59.97
C GLN A 538 8.14 1.03 60.14
N MET A 539 9.25 1.77 60.30
CA MET A 539 10.56 1.20 60.62
C MET A 539 10.80 1.13 62.15
N PRO A 540 11.26 -0.01 62.70
CA PRO A 540 11.87 -0.09 64.02
C PRO A 540 13.39 0.19 63.98
N PRO A 541 14.02 0.53 65.13
CA PRO A 541 15.36 1.12 65.17
C PRO A 541 16.53 0.11 65.30
N MET A 542 17.75 0.63 65.13
CA MET A 542 19.02 -0.10 65.20
C MET A 542 19.30 -0.77 66.57
N MET A 543 20.03 -1.88 66.54
CA MET A 543 20.98 -2.26 67.59
C MET A 543 22.37 -2.55 67.01
N HIS A 544 23.38 -2.48 67.89
CA HIS A 544 24.82 -2.44 67.57
C HIS A 544 25.52 -3.80 67.72
N GLN A 545 26.78 -3.83 67.22
CA GLN A 545 27.95 -4.56 67.78
C GLN A 545 28.26 -6.04 67.36
N GLN A 546 29.43 -6.20 66.71
CA GLN A 546 30.67 -6.81 67.27
C GLN A 546 31.37 -7.96 66.48
N ASN A 547 32.61 -7.69 66.05
CA ASN A 547 33.81 -8.53 65.82
C ASN A 547 33.78 -9.94 65.16
N ASN A 548 34.47 -10.07 64.01
CA ASN A 548 35.68 -10.89 63.70
C ASN A 548 35.87 -12.35 64.23
N PRO A 549 36.73 -13.20 63.61
CA PRO A 549 37.04 -13.42 62.17
C PRO A 549 37.28 -14.93 61.77
N MET A 550 37.70 -15.16 60.51
CA MET A 550 38.51 -16.29 60.01
C MET A 550 37.85 -17.69 59.81
N GLN A 551 37.83 -18.21 58.57
CA GLN A 551 38.69 -19.34 58.12
C GLN A 551 38.45 -19.86 56.67
N MET A 552 39.58 -20.23 56.04
CA MET A 552 39.81 -21.32 55.07
C MET A 552 39.11 -21.37 53.68
N MET A 553 39.97 -21.27 52.67
CA MET A 553 39.82 -21.82 51.30
C MET A 553 40.01 -23.36 51.32
N PRO A 554 39.72 -24.11 50.24
CA PRO A 554 40.77 -24.38 49.25
C PRO A 554 40.33 -24.54 47.78
N GLN A 555 41.34 -24.55 46.90
CA GLN A 555 41.25 -24.78 45.45
C GLN A 555 41.13 -26.27 45.07
N MET A 556 40.55 -26.55 43.89
CA MET A 556 41.00 -27.53 42.88
C MET A 556 40.37 -27.13 41.52
N GLY A 557 40.95 -27.37 40.34
CA GLY A 557 42.27 -27.91 39.98
C GLY A 557 42.49 -27.72 38.46
N GLN A 558 43.75 -27.65 38.00
CA GLN A 558 44.09 -27.48 36.58
C GLN A 558 44.44 -28.82 35.91
N HIS A 559 44.19 -28.94 34.59
CA HIS A 559 44.76 -30.00 33.75
C HIS A 559 45.48 -29.40 32.52
N PRO A 560 46.62 -29.97 32.09
CA PRO A 560 47.48 -29.39 31.05
C PRO A 560 47.17 -29.92 29.64
N TYR A 561 47.46 -29.11 28.61
CA TYR A 561 47.53 -29.53 27.21
C TYR A 561 48.99 -29.70 26.76
N GLN A 562 49.26 -30.71 25.92
CA GLN A 562 50.56 -30.99 25.33
C GLN A 562 50.65 -30.52 23.86
N HIS A 563 51.82 -30.05 23.45
CA HIS A 563 52.26 -29.92 22.04
C HIS A 563 52.92 -31.26 21.59
N PRO A 564 52.96 -31.64 20.29
CA PRO A 564 53.90 -31.08 19.29
C PRO A 564 53.41 -31.23 17.80
N PRO A 565 54.25 -31.21 16.74
CA PRO A 565 55.45 -30.39 16.44
C PRO A 565 55.32 -29.55 15.15
N GLN A 566 56.39 -28.82 14.79
CA GLN A 566 56.54 -28.01 13.58
C GLN A 566 56.89 -28.83 12.33
N HIS A 567 56.53 -28.33 11.14
CA HIS A 567 57.37 -28.46 9.93
C HIS A 567 57.29 -27.20 9.07
N GLN A 568 58.44 -26.79 8.53
CA GLN A 568 58.64 -25.70 7.55
C GLN A 568 59.05 -26.32 6.20
N PRO A 569 58.84 -25.65 5.05
CA PRO A 569 59.94 -24.81 4.54
C PRO A 569 59.51 -23.49 3.85
N GLN A 570 60.53 -22.68 3.52
CA GLN A 570 60.50 -21.45 2.71
C GLN A 570 60.26 -21.79 1.21
N SER A 571 59.94 -20.92 0.24
CA SER A 571 59.81 -19.44 0.13
C SER A 571 58.78 -19.13 -1.01
N GLY A 572 58.46 -17.91 -1.49
CA GLY A 572 58.93 -16.54 -1.24
C GLY A 572 58.51 -15.58 -2.39
N GLN A 573 58.72 -14.25 -2.25
CA GLN A 573 58.43 -13.16 -3.22
C GLN A 573 56.94 -12.90 -3.55
N GLN A 574 56.44 -11.67 -3.79
CA GLN A 574 56.87 -10.29 -3.42
C GLN A 574 55.68 -9.31 -3.63
N SER A 575 55.79 -8.08 -3.09
CA SER A 575 54.90 -6.91 -3.35
C SER A 575 53.46 -7.00 -2.78
N GLY A 576 52.81 -5.92 -2.31
CA GLY A 576 53.24 -4.53 -2.11
C GLY A 576 52.21 -3.79 -1.24
N ARG A 577 52.67 -2.93 -0.30
CA ARG A 577 51.80 -2.27 0.70
C ARG A 577 51.03 -1.08 0.11
N PHE A 578 49.82 -0.79 0.62
CA PHE A 578 49.53 0.48 1.34
C PHE A 578 48.10 0.48 1.95
N GLN A 579 48.01 0.48 3.28
CA GLN A 579 46.81 0.92 4.01
C GLN A 579 47.21 2.02 5.01
N LYS A 580 46.58 3.20 4.91
CA LYS A 580 46.77 4.30 5.86
C LYS A 580 45.69 4.24 6.95
N ARG A 581 46.09 3.87 8.17
CA ARG A 581 45.33 4.18 9.39
C ARG A 581 45.16 5.69 9.52
N ARG A 582 43.98 6.14 9.94
CA ARG A 582 43.79 7.49 10.52
C ARG A 582 43.09 7.36 11.86
N GLN A 583 43.81 7.67 12.94
CA GLN A 583 43.22 7.84 14.27
C GLN A 583 42.51 9.21 14.32
N LYS A 584 41.29 9.27 14.86
CA LYS A 584 40.73 10.52 15.41
C LYS A 584 41.00 10.53 16.92
N LYS A 585 41.50 11.66 17.44
CA LYS A 585 41.52 11.98 18.87
C LYS A 585 40.32 12.85 19.18
N ASN A 586 39.76 12.69 20.36
CA ASN A 586 38.76 13.59 20.93
C ASN A 586 39.41 14.94 21.27
N TYR A 587 38.70 16.03 20.96
CA TYR A 587 38.49 17.20 21.81
C TYR A 587 37.21 17.90 21.35
#